data_AF-A0AAI8C647-F1
#
_entry.id   AF-A0AAI8C647-F1
#
_cell.length_a   1.000
_cell.length_b   1.000
_cell.length_c   1.000
_cell.angle_alpha   90.00
_cell.angle_beta   90.00
_cell.angle_gamma   90.00
#
_symmetry.space_group_name_H-M   'P 1'
#
loop_
_entity.id
_entity.type
_entity.pdbx_description
1 polymer ?
#
loop_
_entity_poly.entity_id
_entity_poly.type
_entity_poly.pdbx_seq_one_letter_code
_entity_poly.pdbx_strand_id
1 'polypeptide(L)'
;MLIIGNYIDNVRCESFKDFKTNRIRIRPLAGQNIPTDLVIESSKVFRDTNRYPLGSVFIAKRVKVCQKEIGRIYLRADKQELDFVQ
;
A
#
# COMPACT_ATOMS: atom_id res chain seq x y z
N MET A 1 -13.27 10.37 -3.48
CA MET A 1 -12.78 10.39 -4.88
C MET A 1 -11.27 10.44 -4.86
N LEU A 2 -10.58 9.55 -5.59
CA LEU A 2 -9.12 9.60 -5.70
C LEU A 2 -8.74 10.55 -6.82
N ILE A 3 -7.95 11.57 -6.51
CA ILE A 3 -7.49 12.58 -7.46
C ILE A 3 -6.02 12.30 -7.74
N ILE A 4 -5.68 12.04 -9.00
CA ILE A 4 -4.29 11.77 -9.40
C ILE A 4 -3.41 12.97 -9.04
N GLY A 5 -2.25 12.71 -8.44
CA GLY A 5 -1.32 13.74 -7.98
C GLY A 5 -1.53 14.18 -6.53
N ASN A 6 -2.72 13.97 -5.96
CA ASN A 6 -2.98 14.31 -4.55
C ASN A 6 -2.25 13.35 -3.60
N TYR A 7 -2.14 13.81 -2.36
CA TYR A 7 -1.59 13.04 -1.26
C TYR A 7 -2.68 12.66 -0.26
N ILE A 8 -2.50 11.51 0.37
CA ILE A 8 -3.33 11.04 1.47
C ILE A 8 -2.39 10.68 2.61
N ASP A 9 -2.67 11.20 3.80
CA ASP A 9 -1.83 11.00 4.98
C ASP A 9 -2.39 9.88 5.86
N ASN A 10 -1.50 9.26 6.64
CA ASN A 10 -1.80 8.27 7.69
C ASN A 10 -2.66 7.09 7.22
N VAL A 11 -2.34 6.52 6.06
CA VAL A 11 -3.07 5.36 5.52
C VAL A 11 -2.63 4.09 6.24
N ARG A 12 -3.54 3.46 6.99
CA ARG A 12 -3.33 2.11 7.52
C ARG A 12 -3.39 1.09 6.39
N CYS A 13 -2.42 0.19 6.35
CA CYS A 13 -2.29 -0.79 5.28
C CYS A 13 -1.77 -2.12 5.81
N GLU A 14 -1.89 -3.18 5.03
CA GLU A 14 -1.44 -4.51 5.41
C GLU A 14 -0.70 -5.21 4.27
N SER A 15 0.17 -6.15 4.63
CA SER A 15 0.73 -7.10 3.67
C SER A 15 -0.31 -8.18 3.32
N PHE A 16 -0.46 -8.49 2.04
CA PHE A 16 -1.36 -9.53 1.57
C PHE A 16 -0.77 -10.32 0.40
N LYS A 17 -1.26 -11.54 0.21
CA LYS A 17 -0.88 -12.39 -0.91
C LYS A 17 -1.81 -12.10 -2.09
N ASP A 18 -1.26 -11.56 -3.16
CA ASP A 18 -1.96 -11.37 -4.42
C ASP A 18 -1.98 -12.70 -5.19
N PHE A 19 -3.09 -13.41 -5.18
CA PHE A 19 -3.25 -14.69 -5.86
C PHE A 19 -3.12 -14.61 -7.39
N LYS A 20 -3.40 -13.44 -8.01
CA LYS A 20 -3.28 -13.30 -9.47
C LYS A 20 -1.83 -13.30 -9.93
N THR A 21 -0.93 -12.75 -9.11
CA THR A 21 0.50 -12.64 -9.44
C THR A 21 1.41 -13.51 -8.57
N ASN A 22 0.83 -14.22 -7.59
CA ASN A 22 1.53 -14.96 -6.55
C ASN A 22 2.56 -14.12 -5.75
N ARG A 23 2.41 -12.80 -5.72
CA ARG A 23 3.34 -11.87 -5.04
C ARG A 23 2.76 -11.37 -3.72
N ILE A 24 3.64 -11.05 -2.78
CA ILE A 24 3.27 -10.29 -1.58
C ILE A 24 3.23 -8.81 -1.93
N ARG A 25 2.15 -8.13 -1.53
CA ARG A 25 1.89 -6.73 -1.82
C ARG A 25 1.37 -6.03 -0.57
N ILE A 26 1.31 -4.70 -0.62
CA ILE A 26 0.69 -3.89 0.42
C ILE A 26 -0.62 -3.31 -0.13
N ARG A 27 -1.69 -3.32 0.67
CA ARG A 27 -2.98 -2.71 0.33
C ARG A 27 -3.52 -1.86 1.48
N PRO A 28 -4.37 -0.85 1.21
CA PRO A 28 -5.08 -0.14 2.26
C PRO A 28 -6.00 -1.07 3.06
N LEU A 29 -6.13 -0.83 4.36
CA LEU A 29 -7.19 -1.42 5.17
C LEU A 29 -8.54 -0.75 4.90
N ALA A 30 -9.62 -1.50 5.09
CA ALA A 30 -10.99 -1.01 4.95
C ALA A 30 -11.32 0.13 5.94
N GLY A 31 -12.36 0.91 5.64
CA GLY A 31 -12.87 1.95 6.54
C GLY A 31 -12.19 3.33 6.45
N GLN A 32 -11.28 3.53 5.49
CA GLN A 32 -10.50 4.78 5.35
C GLN A 32 -10.89 5.63 4.13
N ASN A 33 -12.04 5.37 3.49
CA ASN A 33 -12.45 5.98 2.22
C ASN A 33 -11.44 5.81 1.07
N ILE A 34 -10.64 4.73 1.13
CA ILE A 34 -9.69 4.32 0.10
C ILE A 34 -10.07 2.89 -0.33
N PRO A 35 -10.16 2.60 -1.64
CA PRO A 35 -10.42 1.25 -2.12
C PRO A 35 -9.32 0.26 -1.67
N THR A 36 -9.73 -0.90 -1.16
CA THR A 36 -8.83 -1.93 -0.61
C THR A 36 -8.19 -2.83 -1.68
N ASP A 37 -8.63 -2.71 -2.92
CA ASP A 37 -8.08 -3.41 -4.09
C ASP A 37 -6.88 -2.68 -4.72
N LEU A 38 -6.56 -1.49 -4.23
CA LEU A 38 -5.36 -0.75 -4.60
C LEU A 38 -4.10 -1.37 -4.02
N VAL A 39 -3.02 -1.21 -4.77
CA VAL A 39 -1.67 -1.54 -4.31
C VAL A 39 -1.01 -0.27 -3.81
N ILE A 40 -0.37 -0.36 -2.64
CA ILE A 40 0.58 0.64 -2.16
C ILE A 40 1.98 0.18 -2.54
N GLU A 41 2.66 0.96 -3.38
CA GLU A 41 4.07 0.75 -3.71
C GLU A 41 4.94 1.23 -2.55
N SER A 42 5.75 0.31 -2.03
CA SER A 42 6.71 0.51 -0.95
C SER A 42 7.95 -0.36 -1.16
N SER A 43 8.95 -0.16 -0.29
CA SER A 43 10.20 -0.92 -0.31
C SER A 43 9.91 -2.42 -0.16
N LYS A 44 10.76 -3.25 -0.79
CA LYS A 44 10.60 -4.72 -0.72
C LYS A 44 10.69 -5.26 0.72
N VAL A 45 11.35 -4.54 1.62
CA VAL A 45 11.53 -4.97 3.03
C VAL A 45 10.20 -5.16 3.75
N PHE A 46 9.17 -4.38 3.41
CA PHE A 46 7.84 -4.50 4.01
C PHE A 46 7.01 -5.66 3.46
N ARG A 47 7.52 -6.33 2.42
CA ARG A 47 6.92 -7.50 1.78
C ARG A 47 7.71 -8.79 2.07
N ASP A 48 8.76 -8.70 2.88
CA ASP A 48 9.56 -9.84 3.31
C ASP A 48 8.90 -10.52 4.51
N THR A 49 8.35 -11.71 4.28
CA THR A 49 7.63 -12.50 5.30
C THR A 49 8.52 -13.08 6.38
N ASN A 50 9.84 -13.11 6.18
CA ASN A 50 10.76 -13.50 7.25
C ASN A 50 10.91 -12.39 8.30
N ARG A 51 10.63 -11.13 7.91
CA ARG A 51 10.70 -9.96 8.80
C ARG A 51 9.34 -9.52 9.31
N TYR A 52 8.35 -9.48 8.43
CA TYR A 52 6.98 -9.06 8.74
C TYR A 52 6.02 -10.17 8.28
N PRO A 53 5.39 -10.92 9.20
CA PRO A 53 4.43 -11.95 8.84
C PRO A 53 3.36 -11.47 7.85
N LEU A 54 2.83 -12.38 7.04
CA LEU A 54 1.73 -12.04 6.14
C LEU A 54 0.54 -11.51 6.97
N GLY A 55 -0.05 -10.38 6.56
CA GLY A 55 -1.07 -9.68 7.32
C GLY A 55 -0.53 -8.64 8.31
N SER A 56 0.80 -8.44 8.39
CA SER A 56 1.38 -7.34 9.14
C SER A 56 0.79 -6.00 8.73
N VAL A 57 0.44 -5.19 9.73
CA VAL A 57 -0.18 -3.88 9.56
C VAL A 57 0.90 -2.79 9.63
N PHE A 58 0.74 -1.78 8.80
CA PHE A 58 1.61 -0.62 8.74
C PHE A 58 0.81 0.68 8.66
N ILE A 59 1.49 1.80 8.87
CA ILE A 59 1.02 3.14 8.56
C ILE A 59 1.92 3.71 7.46
N ALA A 60 1.32 4.01 6.31
CA ALA A 60 1.95 4.89 5.33
C ALA A 60 1.65 6.34 5.72
N LYS A 61 2.63 7.04 6.32
CA LYS A 61 2.45 8.43 6.79
C LYS A 61 1.93 9.34 5.69
N ARG A 62 2.37 9.11 4.45
CA ARG A 62 1.93 9.84 3.28
C ARG A 62 2.05 8.96 2.04
N VAL A 63 0.98 8.94 1.24
CA VAL A 63 0.97 8.27 -0.06
C VAL A 63 0.53 9.25 -1.14
N LYS A 64 1.15 9.15 -2.32
CA LYS A 64 0.70 9.87 -3.52
C LYS A 64 -0.26 8.99 -4.31
N VAL A 65 -1.37 9.55 -4.78
CA VAL A 65 -2.27 8.92 -5.73
C VAL A 65 -1.64 9.00 -7.12
N CYS A 66 -1.36 7.84 -7.72
CA CYS A 66 -0.66 7.72 -8.98
C CYS A 66 -1.48 6.89 -9.98
N GLN A 67 -1.15 7.04 -11.26
CA GLN A 67 -1.71 6.22 -12.35
C GLN A 67 -0.56 5.60 -13.14
N LYS A 68 -0.69 4.34 -13.53
CA LYS A 68 0.18 3.71 -14.53
C LYS A 68 -0.26 4.16 -15.93
N GLU A 69 0.62 4.04 -16.92
CA GLU A 69 0.31 4.38 -18.33
C GLU A 69 -0.94 3.65 -18.86
N ILE A 70 -1.15 2.41 -18.42
CA ILE A 70 -2.33 1.59 -18.75
C ILE A 70 -3.62 2.00 -18.02
N GLY A 71 -3.65 3.16 -17.36
CA GLY A 71 -4.84 3.71 -16.69
C GLY A 71 -5.07 3.22 -15.25
N ARG A 72 -4.37 2.18 -14.79
CA ARG A 72 -4.56 1.62 -13.43
C ARG A 72 -4.06 2.57 -12.34
N ILE A 73 -4.93 2.88 -11.37
CA ILE A 73 -4.60 3.67 -10.18
C ILE A 73 -3.81 2.82 -9.17
N TYR A 74 -2.84 3.43 -8.50
CA TYR A 74 -2.11 2.87 -7.38
C TYR A 74 -1.68 3.98 -6.41
N LEU A 75 -1.25 3.60 -5.20
CA LEU A 75 -0.72 4.53 -4.22
C LEU A 75 0.79 4.34 -4.12
N ARG A 76 1.56 5.42 -3.99
CA ARG A 76 3.02 5.34 -3.77
C ARG A 76 3.36 5.92 -2.42
N ALA A 77 3.91 5.11 -1.52
CA ALA A 77 4.39 5.59 -0.22
C ALA A 77 5.56 6.56 -0.40
N ASP A 78 5.54 7.65 0.36
CA ASP A 78 6.64 8.61 0.35
C ASP A 78 7.94 7.92 0.76
N LYS A 79 9.01 8.17 -0.01
CA LYS A 79 10.31 7.49 0.09
C LYS A 79 10.24 5.95 0.11
N GLN A 80 9.10 5.37 -0.27
CA GLN A 80 8.78 3.94 -0.17
C GLN A 80 8.77 3.38 1.28
N GLU A 81 8.62 4.24 2.28
CA GLU A 81 8.66 3.89 3.71
C GLU A 81 7.27 3.60 4.29
N LEU A 82 7.23 2.71 5.28
CA LEU A 82 6.05 2.34 6.05
C LEU A 82 6.43 2.18 7.53
N ASP A 83 5.58 2.62 8.43
CA ASP A 83 5.76 2.42 9.88
C ASP A 83 5.05 1.13 10.30
N PHE A 84 5.79 0.15 10.83
CA PHE A 84 5.20 -1.09 11.33
C PHE A 84 4.38 -0.84 12.61
N VAL A 85 3.18 -1.40 12.65
CA VAL A 85 2.30 -1.35 13.82
C VAL A 85 2.36 -2.72 14.49
N GLN A 86 2.80 -2.75 15.75
CA GLN A 86 2.78 -3.96 16.59
C GLN A 86 1.35 -4.34 16.99
#